data_AF-A0A182PFD4-F1
#
_entry.id   AF-A0A182PFD4-F1
#
_cell.length_a   1.000
_cell.length_b   1.000
_cell.length_c   1.000
_cell.angle_alpha   90.00
_cell.angle_beta   90.00
_cell.angle_gamma   90.00
#
_symmetry.space_group_name_H-M   'P 1'
#
loop_
_entity.id
_entity.type
_entity.pdbx_description
1 polymer ?
#
loop_
_entity_poly.entity_id
_entity_poly.type
_entity_poly.pdbx_seq_one_letter_code
_entity_poly.pdbx_strand_id
1 'polypeptide(L)'
;MSEAKITEYKLLERLGSGTYAIVYRAMKKTTKEILALLASLLQRDPARRITFEKFFDDPYLDLAHVACEENLEKAIALINRAIEMEQRQELGAAYRAYCQGLQYFVPITRAEPDPAKRQLLRQRVLTYLNRAEALKQHVYAASQREHRPPEVPPKVPPGEKERISRKVITGSSTDGGGRGVGETAEQTPSEPGIAELARDHESIARGLEIGRQAAKEASENKLDAALDSYTSALGLLIPVLHQDIAPGQKRLLRQRVVQWMEEAEQIKSIRSAQIMQEMESTEANHYACTVQ
;
A
#
# COMPACT_ATOMS: atom_id res chain seq x y z
N MET A 1 -10.81 15.45 42.03
CA MET A 1 -11.29 15.38 40.64
C MET A 1 -10.07 15.22 39.75
N SER A 2 -9.67 13.99 39.49
CA SER A 2 -8.53 13.67 38.63
C SER A 2 -8.83 14.16 37.21
N GLU A 3 -8.12 15.20 36.76
CA GLU A 3 -8.14 15.60 35.35
C GLU A 3 -7.72 14.40 34.51
N ALA A 4 -8.62 13.91 33.65
CA ALA A 4 -8.29 12.93 32.64
C ALA A 4 -7.20 13.53 31.74
N LYS A 5 -5.95 13.18 31.99
CA LYS A 5 -4.82 13.65 31.17
C LYS A 5 -4.91 12.96 29.82
N ILE A 6 -5.23 13.72 28.78
CA ILE A 6 -5.17 13.27 27.40
C ILE A 6 -3.68 13.21 26.99
N THR A 7 -2.99 12.15 27.40
CA THR A 7 -1.53 12.00 27.26
C THR A 7 -1.06 11.87 25.81
N GLU A 8 -1.94 11.38 24.93
CA GLU A 8 -1.63 11.13 23.52
C GLU A 8 -1.71 12.39 22.64
N TYR A 9 -2.25 13.50 23.15
CA TYR A 9 -2.49 14.71 22.38
C TYR A 9 -1.69 15.89 22.93
N LYS A 10 -1.20 16.73 22.01
CA LYS A 10 -0.63 18.04 22.30
C LYS A 10 -1.73 19.07 22.08
N LEU A 11 -2.21 19.67 23.16
CA LEU A 11 -3.10 20.82 23.07
C LEU A 11 -2.34 22.01 22.47
N LEU A 12 -2.94 22.67 21.50
CA LEU A 12 -2.43 23.84 20.79
C LEU A 12 -3.17 25.09 21.30
N GLU A 13 -3.83 25.82 20.40
CA GLU A 13 -4.60 27.02 20.72
C GLU A 13 -5.98 26.71 21.31
N ARG A 14 -6.50 27.63 22.13
CA ARG A 14 -7.86 27.56 22.67
C ARG A 14 -8.86 28.04 21.61
N LEU A 15 -9.74 27.15 21.16
CA LEU A 15 -10.78 27.45 20.17
C LEU A 15 -11.96 28.20 20.81
N GLY A 16 -12.38 27.78 22.01
CA GLY A 16 -13.56 28.33 22.68
C GLY A 16 -13.61 28.04 24.17
N SER A 17 -14.43 28.79 24.89
CA SER A 17 -14.75 28.55 26.30
C SER A 17 -16.25 28.75 26.50
N GLY A 18 -16.91 27.74 27.03
CA GLY A 18 -18.31 27.79 27.46
C GLY A 18 -18.44 27.53 28.96
N THR A 19 -19.67 27.54 29.45
CA THR A 19 -20.02 27.24 30.86
C THR A 19 -19.61 25.84 31.30
N TYR A 20 -19.55 24.88 30.36
CA TYR A 20 -19.27 23.48 30.66
C TYR A 20 -17.85 23.03 30.31
N ALA A 21 -17.19 23.65 29.33
CA ALA A 21 -15.88 23.21 28.87
C ALA A 21 -15.09 24.31 28.14
N ILE A 22 -13.77 24.14 28.14
CA ILE A 22 -12.85 24.89 27.29
C ILE A 22 -12.37 23.94 26.18
N VAL A 23 -12.59 24.34 24.94
CA VAL A 23 -12.22 23.55 23.76
C VAL A 23 -10.87 24.03 23.25
N TYR A 24 -9.93 23.11 23.13
CA TYR A 24 -8.62 23.34 22.55
C TYR A 24 -8.50 22.61 21.23
N ARG A 25 -7.76 23.22 20.30
CA ARG A 25 -7.24 22.50 19.14
C ARG A 25 -6.21 21.51 19.66
N ALA A 26 -6.34 20.24 19.29
CA ALA A 26 -5.44 19.18 19.73
C ALA A 26 -4.76 18.54 18.51
N MET A 27 -3.48 18.21 18.67
CA MET A 27 -2.68 17.46 17.70
C MET A 27 -2.31 16.12 18.32
N LYS A 28 -2.61 15.00 17.65
CA LYS A 28 -2.16 13.69 18.12
C LYS A 28 -0.63 13.65 18.06
N LYS A 29 0.04 13.22 19.14
CA LYS A 29 1.50 13.30 19.25
C LYS A 29 2.22 12.40 18.24
N THR A 30 1.61 11.25 17.94
CA THR A 30 2.14 10.22 17.04
C THR A 30 1.95 10.60 15.58
N THR A 31 0.71 10.80 15.14
CA THR A 31 0.39 11.07 13.72
C THR A 31 0.59 12.52 13.32
N LYS A 32 0.79 13.43 14.28
CA LYS A 32 0.78 14.89 14.08
C LYS A 32 -0.50 15.42 13.43
N GLU A 33 -1.53 14.60 13.35
CA GLU A 33 -2.83 14.98 12.84
C GLU A 33 -3.46 15.95 13.84
N ILE A 34 -3.64 17.17 13.36
CA ILE A 34 -4.57 18.10 13.96
C ILE A 34 -5.94 17.65 13.49
N LEU A 35 -6.96 17.72 14.35
CA LEU A 35 -8.37 17.58 13.94
C LEU A 35 -8.74 18.77 13.02
N ALA A 36 -8.18 18.78 11.81
CA ALA A 36 -8.17 19.90 10.88
C ALA A 36 -9.60 20.28 10.49
N LEU A 37 -10.46 19.28 10.28
CA LEU A 37 -11.89 19.44 10.08
C LEU A 37 -12.57 20.13 11.28
N LEU A 38 -12.27 19.72 12.52
CA LEU A 38 -12.85 20.39 13.70
C LEU A 38 -12.33 21.83 13.86
N ALA A 39 -11.06 22.08 13.56
CA ALA A 39 -10.51 23.44 13.58
C ALA A 39 -11.17 24.34 12.52
N SER A 40 -11.45 23.80 11.34
CA SER A 40 -12.09 24.53 10.24
C SER A 40 -13.60 24.73 10.48
N LEU A 41 -14.26 23.78 11.16
CA LEU A 41 -15.65 23.89 11.61
C LEU A 41 -15.84 24.91 12.75
N LEU A 42 -14.95 24.91 13.74
CA LEU A 42 -15.05 25.71 14.96
C LEU A 42 -14.46 27.13 14.82
N GLN A 43 -14.26 27.61 13.59
CA GLN A 43 -13.74 28.95 13.34
C GLN A 43 -14.76 30.02 13.75
N ARG A 44 -14.29 30.97 14.59
CA ARG A 44 -15.11 32.10 15.10
C ARG A 44 -15.55 33.06 14.01
N ASP A 45 -14.62 33.40 13.12
CA ASP A 45 -14.88 34.22 11.93
C ASP A 45 -15.58 33.36 10.87
N PRO A 46 -16.85 33.67 10.49
CA PRO A 46 -17.58 32.92 9.48
C PRO A 46 -16.88 32.90 8.12
N ALA A 47 -16.13 33.94 7.75
CA ALA A 47 -15.44 34.01 6.47
C ALA A 47 -14.26 33.04 6.37
N ARG A 48 -13.71 32.62 7.52
CA ARG A 48 -12.62 31.64 7.61
C ARG A 48 -13.10 30.23 7.94
N ARG A 49 -14.40 30.06 8.19
CA ARG A 49 -15.01 28.76 8.48
C ARG A 49 -15.04 27.91 7.21
N ILE A 50 -14.93 26.60 7.37
CA ILE A 50 -15.07 25.65 6.25
C ILE A 50 -16.40 25.87 5.53
N THR A 51 -16.37 25.83 4.20
CA THR A 51 -17.58 25.86 3.38
C THR A 51 -18.24 24.50 3.36
N PHE A 52 -19.52 24.45 3.00
CA PHE A 52 -20.25 23.21 2.85
C PHE A 52 -19.53 22.23 1.91
N GLU A 53 -19.15 22.70 0.72
CA GLU A 53 -18.41 21.89 -0.28
C GLU A 53 -17.12 21.28 0.31
N LYS A 54 -16.26 22.11 0.91
CA LYS A 54 -15.01 21.65 1.52
C LYS A 54 -15.22 20.68 2.68
N PHE A 55 -16.34 20.79 3.38
CA PHE A 55 -16.67 19.86 4.46
C PHE A 55 -16.98 18.48 3.90
N PHE A 56 -17.84 18.37 2.86
CA PHE A 56 -18.17 17.08 2.24
C PHE A 56 -17.00 16.47 1.45
N ASP A 57 -16.05 17.28 1.01
CA ASP A 57 -14.81 16.83 0.38
C ASP A 57 -13.73 16.43 1.40
N ASP A 58 -13.95 16.63 2.70
CA ASP A 58 -12.93 16.33 3.71
C ASP A 58 -12.75 14.80 3.86
N PRO A 59 -11.51 14.27 3.77
CA PRO A 59 -11.24 12.84 3.85
C PRO A 59 -11.72 12.15 5.14
N TYR A 60 -12.00 12.91 6.19
CA TYR A 60 -12.60 12.38 7.41
C TYR A 60 -14.04 11.87 7.18
N LEU A 61 -14.79 12.52 6.28
CA LEU A 61 -16.11 12.08 5.86
C LEU A 61 -15.93 11.09 4.71
N ASP A 62 -15.65 9.83 5.03
CA ASP A 62 -15.63 8.76 4.05
C ASP A 62 -17.06 8.44 3.57
N LEU A 63 -17.58 9.31 2.71
CA LEU A 63 -18.90 9.17 2.11
C LEU A 63 -18.93 8.07 1.06
N ALA A 64 -17.77 7.72 0.50
CA ALA A 64 -17.64 6.71 -0.53
C ALA A 64 -17.97 5.31 0.00
N HIS A 65 -17.54 4.98 1.22
CA HIS A 65 -17.70 3.65 1.82
C HIS A 65 -18.78 3.58 2.91
N VAL A 66 -19.76 4.49 2.91
CA VAL A 66 -20.86 4.47 3.88
C VAL A 66 -21.60 3.13 3.83
N ALA A 67 -22.03 2.66 5.00
CA ALA A 67 -22.85 1.47 5.10
C ALA A 67 -24.23 1.70 4.48
N CYS A 68 -24.42 1.22 3.25
CA CYS A 68 -25.69 1.21 2.54
C CYS A 68 -25.79 -0.03 1.64
N GLU A 69 -26.99 -0.33 1.16
CA GLU A 69 -27.27 -1.49 0.32
C GLU A 69 -26.48 -1.48 -0.99
N GLU A 70 -26.41 -0.32 -1.67
CA GLU A 70 -25.61 -0.16 -2.90
C GLU A 70 -24.13 -0.48 -2.68
N ASN A 71 -23.58 -0.05 -1.54
CA ASN A 71 -22.18 -0.31 -1.20
C ASN A 71 -21.95 -1.77 -0.78
N LEU A 72 -22.95 -2.44 -0.20
CA LEU A 72 -22.90 -3.88 0.05
C LEU A 72 -22.86 -4.66 -1.26
N GLU A 73 -23.69 -4.31 -2.24
CA GLU A 73 -23.67 -4.93 -3.57
C GLU A 73 -22.31 -4.73 -4.26
N LYS A 74 -21.77 -3.50 -4.21
CA LYS A 74 -20.41 -3.20 -4.73
C LYS A 74 -19.34 -4.04 -4.02
N ALA A 75 -19.42 -4.17 -2.69
CA ALA A 75 -18.47 -4.97 -1.92
C ALA A 75 -18.49 -6.44 -2.37
N ILE A 76 -19.69 -7.02 -2.52
CA ILE A 76 -19.88 -8.39 -2.99
C ILE A 76 -19.32 -8.56 -4.41
N ALA A 77 -19.61 -7.62 -5.32
CA ALA A 77 -19.12 -7.66 -6.69
C ALA A 77 -17.58 -7.61 -6.75
N LEU A 78 -16.95 -6.75 -5.94
CA LEU A 78 -15.50 -6.64 -5.84
C LEU A 78 -14.85 -7.93 -5.33
N ILE A 79 -15.43 -8.54 -4.30
CA ILE A 79 -14.95 -9.82 -3.75
C ILE A 79 -15.09 -10.95 -4.76
N ASN A 80 -16.23 -11.06 -5.46
CA ASN A 80 -16.41 -12.07 -6.49
C ASN A 80 -15.38 -11.92 -7.61
N ARG A 81 -15.13 -10.69 -8.05
CA ARG A 81 -14.07 -10.38 -9.02
C ARG A 81 -12.68 -10.76 -8.50
N ALA A 82 -12.39 -10.51 -7.22
CA ALA A 82 -11.13 -10.89 -6.60
C ALA A 82 -10.91 -12.41 -6.62
N ILE A 83 -11.96 -13.19 -6.33
CA ILE A 83 -11.94 -14.66 -6.36
C ILE A 83 -11.68 -15.16 -7.79
N GLU A 84 -12.34 -14.59 -8.80
CA GLU A 84 -12.12 -14.96 -10.20
C GLU A 84 -10.68 -14.67 -10.66
N MET A 85 -10.13 -13.50 -10.29
CA MET A 85 -8.74 -13.13 -10.60
C MET A 85 -7.75 -14.07 -9.91
N GLU A 86 -8.02 -14.47 -8.66
CA GLU A 86 -7.19 -15.42 -7.93
C GLU A 86 -7.19 -16.80 -8.60
N GLN A 87 -8.35 -17.28 -9.07
CA GLN A 87 -8.46 -18.53 -9.84
C GLN A 87 -7.66 -18.47 -11.15
N ARG A 88 -7.61 -17.30 -11.80
CA ARG A 88 -6.81 -17.05 -13.00
C ARG A 88 -5.31 -16.85 -12.73
N GLN A 89 -4.87 -16.97 -11.47
CA GLN A 89 -3.50 -16.69 -11.04
C GLN A 89 -3.04 -15.23 -11.27
N GLU A 90 -3.97 -14.30 -11.42
CA GLU A 90 -3.70 -12.85 -11.50
C GLU A 90 -3.55 -12.26 -10.08
N LEU A 91 -2.55 -12.74 -9.34
CA LEU A 91 -2.44 -12.53 -7.89
C LEU A 91 -2.44 -11.05 -7.47
N GLY A 92 -1.73 -10.20 -8.22
CA GLY A 92 -1.67 -8.75 -7.94
C GLY A 92 -3.00 -8.04 -8.15
N ALA A 93 -3.77 -8.43 -9.18
CA ALA A 93 -5.09 -7.86 -9.44
C ALA A 93 -6.11 -8.37 -8.41
N ALA A 94 -6.07 -9.66 -8.08
CA ALA A 94 -6.89 -10.26 -7.03
C ALA A 94 -6.66 -9.58 -5.68
N TYR A 95 -5.40 -9.37 -5.30
CA TYR A 95 -5.02 -8.68 -4.06
C TYR A 95 -5.64 -7.28 -3.96
N ARG A 96 -5.52 -6.47 -5.03
CA ARG A 96 -6.14 -5.14 -5.10
C ARG A 96 -7.65 -5.20 -4.96
N ALA A 97 -8.30 -6.12 -5.64
CA ALA A 97 -9.76 -6.29 -5.59
C ALA A 97 -10.24 -6.72 -4.20
N TYR A 98 -9.51 -7.58 -3.48
CA TYR A 98 -9.81 -7.91 -2.08
C TYR A 98 -9.70 -6.68 -1.18
N CYS A 99 -8.63 -5.88 -1.31
CA CYS A 99 -8.46 -4.67 -0.52
C CYS A 99 -9.61 -3.68 -0.78
N GLN A 100 -10.00 -3.47 -2.04
CA GLN A 100 -11.14 -2.62 -2.38
C GLN A 100 -12.45 -3.16 -1.78
N GLY A 101 -12.72 -4.46 -1.88
CA GLY A 101 -13.91 -5.05 -1.26
C GLY A 101 -13.96 -4.86 0.26
N LEU A 102 -12.81 -5.03 0.92
CA LEU A 102 -12.68 -4.82 2.37
C LEU A 102 -12.95 -3.37 2.80
N GLN A 103 -12.62 -2.37 1.97
CA GLN A 103 -12.91 -0.96 2.26
C GLN A 103 -14.42 -0.71 2.46
N TYR A 104 -15.27 -1.43 1.73
CA TYR A 104 -16.73 -1.37 1.91
C TYR A 104 -17.24 -2.30 3.00
N PHE A 105 -16.74 -3.55 3.04
CA PHE A 105 -17.23 -4.54 4.01
C PHE A 105 -16.98 -4.14 5.46
N VAL A 106 -15.87 -3.44 5.74
CA VAL A 106 -15.52 -3.01 7.09
C VAL A 106 -16.57 -2.08 7.72
N PRO A 107 -16.89 -0.92 7.13
CA PRO A 107 -17.91 -0.01 7.66
C PRO A 107 -19.30 -0.65 7.68
N ILE A 108 -19.67 -1.45 6.67
CA ILE A 108 -20.96 -2.18 6.64
C ILE A 108 -21.08 -3.10 7.85
N THR A 109 -20.03 -3.88 8.13
CA THR A 109 -20.03 -4.81 9.27
C THR A 109 -20.15 -4.06 10.60
N ARG A 110 -19.47 -2.92 10.76
CA ARG A 110 -19.54 -2.11 11.99
C ARG A 110 -20.91 -1.48 12.21
N ALA A 111 -21.60 -1.10 11.13
CA ALA A 111 -22.92 -0.48 11.18
C ALA A 111 -24.06 -1.49 11.33
N GLU A 112 -23.82 -2.79 11.13
CA GLU A 112 -24.87 -3.82 11.17
C GLU A 112 -25.51 -3.92 12.57
N PRO A 113 -26.84 -3.71 12.69
CA PRO A 113 -27.53 -3.74 13.97
C PRO A 113 -27.78 -5.16 14.49
N ASP A 114 -28.01 -6.12 13.60
CA ASP A 114 -28.29 -7.51 13.99
C ASP A 114 -26.98 -8.22 14.38
N PRO A 115 -26.82 -8.64 15.64
CA PRO A 115 -25.58 -9.26 16.11
C PRO A 115 -25.25 -10.56 15.39
N ALA A 116 -26.25 -11.35 14.97
CA ALA A 116 -26.04 -12.60 14.28
C ALA A 116 -25.52 -12.37 12.86
N LYS A 117 -26.16 -11.45 12.11
CA LYS A 117 -25.70 -11.06 10.77
C LYS A 117 -24.33 -10.40 10.81
N ARG A 118 -24.11 -9.54 11.79
CA ARG A 118 -22.82 -8.90 12.02
C ARG A 118 -21.72 -9.94 12.24
N GLN A 119 -21.99 -10.99 13.03
CA GLN A 119 -21.05 -12.10 13.21
C GLN A 119 -20.74 -12.84 11.92
N LEU A 120 -21.74 -13.09 11.07
CA LEU A 120 -21.53 -13.72 9.77
C LEU A 120 -20.69 -12.84 8.83
N LEU A 121 -20.98 -11.54 8.77
CA LEU A 121 -20.22 -10.58 7.98
C LEU A 121 -18.76 -10.52 8.42
N ARG A 122 -18.49 -10.54 9.74
CA ARG A 122 -17.13 -10.60 10.28
C ARG A 122 -16.38 -11.85 9.83
N GLN A 123 -17.01 -13.03 9.93
CA GLN A 123 -16.38 -14.27 9.46
C GLN A 123 -16.01 -14.20 7.98
N ARG A 124 -16.85 -13.54 7.17
CA ARG A 124 -16.55 -13.28 5.75
C ARG A 124 -15.38 -12.30 5.58
N VAL A 125 -15.40 -11.16 6.27
CA VAL A 125 -14.31 -10.17 6.29
C VAL A 125 -12.98 -10.84 6.64
N LEU A 126 -12.95 -11.68 7.69
CA LEU A 126 -11.75 -12.43 8.09
C LEU A 126 -11.26 -13.39 7.01
N THR A 127 -12.19 -14.07 6.34
CA THR A 127 -11.84 -14.97 5.23
C THR A 127 -11.15 -14.18 4.11
N TYR A 128 -11.70 -13.02 3.73
CA TYR A 128 -11.14 -12.19 2.68
C TYR A 128 -9.82 -11.51 3.10
N LEU A 129 -9.70 -11.11 4.36
CA LEU A 129 -8.48 -10.57 4.96
C LEU A 129 -7.33 -11.58 4.87
N ASN A 130 -7.55 -12.81 5.34
CA ASN A 130 -6.52 -13.86 5.32
C ASN A 130 -6.08 -14.18 3.89
N ARG A 131 -7.01 -14.18 2.92
CA ARG A 131 -6.68 -14.37 1.50
C ARG A 131 -5.85 -13.20 0.96
N ALA A 132 -6.23 -11.96 1.26
CA ALA A 132 -5.47 -10.78 0.85
C ALA A 132 -4.04 -10.78 1.42
N GLU A 133 -3.87 -11.14 2.70
CA GLU A 133 -2.57 -11.23 3.34
C GLU A 133 -1.67 -12.31 2.71
N ALA A 134 -2.23 -13.48 2.39
CA ALA A 134 -1.50 -14.52 1.67
C ALA A 134 -1.05 -14.04 0.28
N LEU A 135 -1.96 -13.41 -0.49
CA LEU A 135 -1.64 -12.87 -1.81
C LEU A 135 -0.57 -11.79 -1.76
N LYS A 136 -0.60 -10.92 -0.75
CA LYS A 136 0.43 -9.89 -0.52
C LYS A 136 1.83 -10.50 -0.43
N GLN A 137 1.99 -11.61 0.30
CA GLN A 137 3.28 -12.30 0.41
C GLN A 137 3.76 -12.82 -0.95
N HIS A 138 2.87 -13.37 -1.76
CA HIS A 138 3.19 -13.83 -3.11
C HIS A 138 3.58 -12.68 -4.04
N VAL A 139 2.83 -11.57 -4.02
CA VAL A 139 3.11 -10.37 -4.81
C VAL A 139 4.46 -9.77 -4.43
N TYR A 140 4.76 -9.68 -3.13
CA TYR A 140 6.06 -9.22 -2.65
C TYR A 140 7.19 -10.15 -3.10
N ALA A 141 7.05 -11.47 -2.94
CA ALA A 141 8.05 -12.44 -3.37
C ALA A 141 8.31 -12.38 -4.89
N ALA A 142 7.28 -12.13 -5.71
CA ALA A 142 7.42 -11.92 -7.15
C ALA A 142 8.24 -10.66 -7.47
N SER A 143 7.96 -9.54 -6.79
CA SER A 143 8.69 -8.27 -6.99
C SER A 143 10.20 -8.37 -6.67
N GLN A 144 10.57 -9.25 -5.74
CA GLN A 144 11.97 -9.50 -5.38
C GLN A 144 12.70 -10.33 -6.43
N ARG A 145 12.00 -11.22 -7.15
CA ARG A 145 12.59 -12.03 -8.22
C ARG A 145 12.92 -11.20 -9.45
N GLU A 146 12.09 -10.21 -9.76
CA GLU A 146 12.33 -9.28 -10.88
C GLU A 146 13.53 -8.35 -10.64
N HIS A 147 13.84 -8.03 -9.37
CA HIS A 147 14.99 -7.20 -9.01
C HIS A 147 16.31 -7.99 -8.85
N ARG A 148 16.31 -9.33 -8.93
CA ARG A 148 17.55 -10.14 -8.88
C ARG A 148 18.16 -10.21 -10.29
N PRO A 149 19.42 -9.80 -10.51
CA PRO A 149 20.10 -10.04 -11.78
C PRO A 149 20.14 -11.55 -12.09
N PRO A 150 20.09 -11.98 -13.36
CA PRO A 150 20.26 -13.39 -13.69
C PRO A 150 21.58 -13.90 -13.10
N GLU A 151 21.50 -14.94 -12.27
CA GLU A 151 22.69 -15.63 -11.75
C GLU A 151 23.51 -16.12 -12.95
N VAL A 152 24.68 -15.51 -13.16
CA VAL A 152 25.66 -16.01 -14.12
C VAL A 152 26.06 -17.40 -13.64
N PRO A 153 25.90 -18.47 -14.44
CA PRO A 153 26.30 -19.81 -14.02
C PRO A 153 27.80 -19.80 -13.67
N PRO A 154 28.22 -20.57 -12.65
CA PRO A 154 29.58 -20.52 -12.14
C PRO A 154 30.57 -20.88 -13.26
N LYS A 155 31.52 -19.97 -13.52
CA LYS A 155 32.67 -20.21 -14.38
C LYS A 155 33.45 -21.40 -13.81
N VAL A 156 33.45 -22.51 -14.53
CA VAL A 156 34.34 -23.64 -14.29
C VAL A 156 35.79 -23.11 -14.43
N PRO A 157 36.68 -23.31 -13.44
CA PRO A 157 38.06 -22.85 -13.54
C PRO A 157 38.83 -23.62 -14.63
N PRO A 158 39.79 -22.98 -15.33
CA PRO A 158 40.55 -23.64 -16.39
C PRO A 158 41.61 -24.56 -15.78
N GLY A 159 41.38 -25.87 -15.90
CA GLY A 159 42.37 -26.92 -15.69
C GLY A 159 43.30 -27.10 -16.89
N GLU A 160 44.52 -27.51 -16.61
CA GLU A 160 45.72 -27.50 -17.44
C GLU A 160 45.62 -28.24 -18.79
N LYS A 161 46.41 -27.74 -19.75
CA LYS A 161 46.62 -28.34 -21.08
C LYS A 161 47.54 -29.56 -20.99
N GLU A 162 47.09 -30.69 -21.50
CA GLU A 162 47.89 -31.77 -22.11
C GLU A 162 46.91 -32.68 -22.87
N ARG A 163 47.15 -33.28 -24.04
CA ARG A 163 48.26 -33.33 -24.99
C ARG A 163 47.69 -33.98 -26.27
N ILE A 164 48.23 -33.56 -27.41
CA ILE A 164 47.99 -33.96 -28.81
C ILE A 164 47.82 -35.49 -29.03
N SER A 165 46.87 -35.91 -29.89
CA SER A 165 47.12 -36.83 -31.04
C SER A 165 45.90 -37.15 -31.94
N ARG A 166 46.03 -36.72 -33.22
CA ARG A 166 45.75 -37.42 -34.50
C ARG A 166 44.57 -38.40 -34.68
N LYS A 167 43.66 -38.05 -35.61
CA LYS A 167 43.41 -38.68 -36.95
C LYS A 167 42.16 -38.01 -37.58
N VAL A 168 42.29 -37.20 -38.64
CA VAL A 168 42.08 -37.51 -40.08
C VAL A 168 40.92 -38.46 -40.38
N ILE A 169 39.95 -37.96 -41.17
CA ILE A 169 39.13 -38.58 -42.26
C ILE A 169 37.98 -37.57 -42.55
N THR A 170 38.12 -36.65 -43.51
CA THR A 170 37.60 -36.68 -44.91
C THR A 170 36.09 -36.92 -45.07
N GLY A 171 35.39 -35.94 -45.66
CA GLY A 171 34.04 -36.09 -46.22
C GLY A 171 33.36 -34.77 -46.57
N SER A 172 33.41 -34.39 -47.85
CA SER A 172 32.58 -33.40 -48.57
C SER A 172 31.06 -33.73 -48.43
N SER A 173 30.03 -32.92 -48.70
CA SER A 173 29.78 -31.88 -49.71
C SER A 173 28.31 -31.36 -49.54
N THR A 174 27.99 -30.23 -50.18
CA THR A 174 26.66 -29.75 -50.66
C THR A 174 25.57 -29.41 -49.63
N ASP A 175 24.65 -28.46 -49.81
CA ASP A 175 24.40 -27.32 -50.71
C ASP A 175 23.10 -26.66 -50.16
N GLY A 176 22.78 -25.43 -50.56
CA GLY A 176 21.41 -24.91 -50.49
C GLY A 176 21.18 -23.71 -49.55
N GLY A 177 21.18 -22.52 -50.15
CA GLY A 177 20.81 -21.26 -49.49
C GLY A 177 19.31 -21.04 -49.30
N GLY A 178 18.99 -20.14 -48.37
CA GLY A 178 17.67 -19.56 -48.15
C GLY A 178 17.78 -18.26 -47.35
N ARG A 179 17.50 -17.13 -48.02
CA ARG A 179 17.45 -15.77 -47.46
C ARG A 179 16.07 -15.47 -46.87
N GLY A 180 16.04 -14.61 -45.83
CA GLY A 180 14.86 -13.88 -45.34
C GLY A 180 14.28 -14.50 -44.08
N VAL A 181 13.91 -13.79 -43.01
CA VAL A 181 13.72 -12.36 -42.76
C VAL A 181 14.10 -12.15 -41.29
N GLY A 182 14.91 -11.14 -41.01
CA GLY A 182 15.21 -10.74 -39.63
C GLY A 182 14.01 -10.03 -39.04
N GLU A 183 13.23 -10.74 -38.23
CA GLU A 183 12.34 -10.12 -37.26
C GLU A 183 13.22 -9.59 -36.12
N THR A 184 13.39 -8.27 -36.11
CA THR A 184 13.89 -7.53 -34.96
C THR A 184 12.95 -7.78 -33.80
N ALA A 185 13.30 -8.76 -32.95
CA ALA A 185 12.72 -8.90 -31.64
C ALA A 185 12.94 -7.57 -30.89
N GLU A 186 11.86 -6.83 -30.66
CA GLU A 186 11.82 -5.71 -29.74
C GLU A 186 12.32 -6.19 -28.38
N GLN A 187 13.59 -5.90 -28.11
CA GLN A 187 14.17 -6.00 -26.80
C GLN A 187 13.54 -4.88 -25.96
N THR A 188 12.62 -5.24 -25.07
CA THR A 188 12.20 -4.37 -23.97
C THR A 188 13.45 -3.88 -23.23
N PRO A 189 13.75 -2.58 -23.19
CA PRO A 189 14.93 -2.10 -22.50
C PRO A 189 14.72 -2.30 -21.01
N SER A 190 15.69 -2.96 -20.37
CA SER A 190 15.90 -2.98 -18.92
C SER A 190 15.80 -1.55 -18.34
N GLU A 191 15.43 -1.42 -17.06
CA GLU A 191 15.15 -0.14 -16.37
C GLU A 191 16.38 0.49 -15.65
N PRO A 192 17.33 1.19 -16.31
CA PRO A 192 18.42 1.88 -15.60
C PRO A 192 18.04 3.28 -15.10
N GLY A 193 16.96 3.91 -15.59
CA GLY A 193 16.74 5.36 -15.43
C GLY A 193 16.53 5.88 -14.00
N ILE A 194 15.94 5.10 -13.09
CA ILE A 194 15.68 5.53 -11.70
C ILE A 194 16.94 5.41 -10.83
N ALA A 195 17.76 4.38 -11.07
CA ALA A 195 18.99 4.14 -10.32
C ALA A 195 20.06 5.20 -10.63
N GLU A 196 20.13 5.70 -11.86
CA GLU A 196 20.98 6.83 -12.22
C GLU A 196 20.53 8.11 -11.52
N LEU A 197 19.23 8.39 -11.54
CA LEU A 197 18.64 9.56 -10.87
C LEU A 197 18.87 9.56 -9.34
N ALA A 198 18.88 8.38 -8.72
CA ALA A 198 19.19 8.22 -7.30
C ALA A 198 20.65 8.58 -6.97
N ARG A 199 21.60 8.39 -7.90
CA ARG A 199 23.00 8.79 -7.69
C ARG A 199 23.17 10.30 -7.64
N ASP A 200 22.35 11.02 -8.40
CA ASP A 200 22.45 12.47 -8.55
C ASP A 200 21.65 13.24 -7.49
N HIS A 201 20.65 12.60 -6.86
CA HIS A 201 19.79 13.23 -5.85
C HIS A 201 19.66 12.38 -4.59
N GLU A 202 20.24 12.87 -3.47
CA GLU A 202 20.18 12.21 -2.16
C GLU A 202 18.74 11.99 -1.67
N SER A 203 17.85 12.96 -1.88
CA SER A 203 16.44 12.86 -1.49
C SER A 203 15.72 11.71 -2.22
N ILE A 204 16.07 11.46 -3.48
CA ILE A 204 15.54 10.37 -4.28
C ILE A 204 16.12 9.05 -3.81
N ALA A 205 17.44 8.94 -3.63
CA ALA A 205 18.07 7.72 -3.10
C ALA A 205 17.46 7.30 -1.76
N ARG A 206 17.35 8.25 -0.83
CA ARG A 206 16.77 8.02 0.50
C ARG A 206 15.28 7.67 0.42
N GLY A 207 14.50 8.39 -0.39
CA GLY A 207 13.08 8.06 -0.61
C GLY A 207 12.89 6.66 -1.19
N LEU A 208 13.75 6.26 -2.14
CA LEU A 208 13.73 4.94 -2.76
C LEU A 208 14.08 3.81 -1.76
N GLU A 209 15.06 4.06 -0.89
CA GLU A 209 15.44 3.14 0.19
C GLU A 209 14.32 2.94 1.20
N ILE A 210 13.73 4.04 1.70
CA ILE A 210 12.65 3.99 2.68
C ILE A 210 11.43 3.24 2.10
N GLY A 211 11.04 3.47 0.84
CA GLY A 211 9.90 2.73 0.29
C GLY A 211 10.18 1.25 0.01
N ARG A 212 11.44 0.84 -0.26
CA ARG A 212 11.80 -0.59 -0.27
C ARG A 212 11.67 -1.21 1.13
N GLN A 213 12.09 -0.47 2.15
CA GLN A 213 11.93 -0.88 3.54
C GLN A 213 10.44 -0.97 3.93
N ALA A 214 9.61 -0.04 3.47
CA ALA A 214 8.16 -0.06 3.67
C ALA A 214 7.51 -1.32 3.07
N ALA A 215 7.89 -1.70 1.84
CA ALA A 215 7.41 -2.92 1.20
C ALA A 215 7.81 -4.18 1.98
N LYS A 216 9.02 -4.20 2.54
CA LYS A 216 9.49 -5.28 3.42
C LYS A 216 8.66 -5.35 4.71
N GLU A 217 8.45 -4.23 5.39
CA GLU A 217 7.62 -4.13 6.59
C GLU A 217 6.18 -4.61 6.33
N ALA A 218 5.61 -4.22 5.18
CA ALA A 218 4.28 -4.65 4.76
C ALA A 218 4.20 -6.18 4.57
N SER A 219 5.25 -6.79 4.00
CA SER A 219 5.35 -8.25 3.82
C SER A 219 5.45 -9.01 5.15
N GLU A 220 6.06 -8.39 6.16
CA GLU A 220 6.19 -8.91 7.54
C GLU A 220 4.94 -8.62 8.40
N ASN A 221 3.86 -8.10 7.80
CA ASN A 221 2.61 -7.69 8.43
C ASN A 221 2.75 -6.55 9.47
N LYS A 222 3.85 -5.79 9.43
CA LYS A 222 4.06 -4.59 10.27
C LYS A 222 3.42 -3.38 9.60
N LEU A 223 2.08 -3.39 9.49
CA LEU A 223 1.33 -2.45 8.64
C LEU A 223 1.48 -0.99 9.08
N ASP A 224 1.42 -0.72 10.39
CA ASP A 224 1.54 0.64 10.92
C ASP A 224 2.92 1.24 10.60
N ALA A 225 4.00 0.48 10.81
CA ALA A 225 5.36 0.88 10.44
C ALA A 225 5.52 1.07 8.93
N ALA A 226 4.95 0.16 8.13
CA ALA A 226 4.98 0.27 6.67
C ALA A 226 4.30 1.56 6.19
N LEU A 227 3.15 1.95 6.77
CA LEU A 227 2.46 3.20 6.43
C LEU A 227 3.29 4.44 6.79
N ASP A 228 3.96 4.44 7.94
CA ASP A 228 4.86 5.52 8.34
C ASP A 228 6.05 5.64 7.37
N SER A 229 6.62 4.50 6.97
CA SER A 229 7.70 4.43 5.98
C SER A 229 7.25 4.90 4.59
N TYR A 230 6.09 4.45 4.08
CA TYR A 230 5.54 4.95 2.82
C TYR A 230 5.25 6.44 2.87
N THR A 231 4.67 6.94 3.96
CA THR A 231 4.39 8.38 4.15
C THR A 231 5.70 9.18 4.12
N SER A 232 6.75 8.69 4.79
CA SER A 232 8.07 9.32 4.79
C SER A 232 8.72 9.31 3.40
N ALA A 233 8.66 8.18 2.70
CA ALA A 233 9.19 8.06 1.34
C ALA A 233 8.47 9.00 0.36
N LEU A 234 7.13 9.02 0.37
CA LEU A 234 6.32 9.90 -0.47
C LEU A 234 6.56 11.38 -0.14
N GLY A 235 6.71 11.72 1.15
CA GLY A 235 7.05 13.08 1.59
C GLY A 235 8.40 13.59 1.06
N LEU A 236 9.36 12.70 0.78
CA LEU A 236 10.63 13.05 0.14
C LEU A 236 10.52 13.12 -1.39
N LEU A 237 9.73 12.23 -2.02
CA LEU A 237 9.69 12.10 -3.48
C LEU A 237 8.70 13.08 -4.16
N ILE A 238 7.56 13.39 -3.55
CA ILE A 238 6.54 14.28 -4.13
C ILE A 238 7.08 15.71 -4.36
N PRO A 239 7.81 16.35 -3.43
CA PRO A 239 8.39 17.66 -3.69
C PRO A 239 9.36 17.66 -4.87
N VAL A 240 10.12 16.57 -5.03
CA VAL A 240 11.10 16.42 -6.09
C VAL A 240 10.43 16.33 -7.47
N LEU A 241 9.19 15.82 -7.56
CA LEU A 241 8.38 15.87 -8.79
C LEU A 241 8.06 17.29 -9.28
N HIS A 242 8.23 18.32 -8.45
CA HIS A 242 8.01 19.71 -8.84
C HIS A 242 9.30 20.39 -9.33
N GLN A 243 10.45 19.73 -9.20
CA GLN A 243 11.74 20.23 -9.65
C GLN A 243 12.00 19.94 -11.14
N ASP A 244 13.06 20.56 -11.66
CA ASP A 244 13.55 20.39 -13.02
C ASP A 244 14.37 19.09 -13.11
N ILE A 245 13.69 18.03 -13.55
CA ILE A 245 14.23 16.69 -13.77
C ILE A 245 13.94 16.32 -15.22
N ALA A 246 14.83 15.56 -15.85
CA ALA A 246 14.62 15.09 -17.22
C ALA A 246 13.25 14.39 -17.35
N PRO A 247 12.49 14.66 -18.43
CA PRO A 247 11.08 14.24 -18.54
C PRO A 247 10.89 12.72 -18.47
N GLY A 248 11.84 11.94 -18.99
CA GLY A 248 11.82 10.47 -18.91
C GLY A 248 11.96 9.95 -17.48
N GLN A 249 12.92 10.48 -16.72
CA GLN A 249 13.16 10.16 -15.31
C GLN A 249 11.99 10.60 -14.42
N LYS A 250 11.45 11.80 -14.69
CA LYS A 250 10.27 12.35 -14.00
C LYS A 250 9.06 11.44 -14.16
N ARG A 251 8.81 10.91 -15.36
CA ARG A 251 7.71 9.95 -15.63
C ARG A 251 7.87 8.67 -14.81
N LEU A 252 9.08 8.09 -14.78
CA LEU A 252 9.36 6.87 -14.00
C LEU A 252 9.18 7.11 -12.49
N LEU A 253 9.67 8.25 -11.98
CA LEU A 253 9.50 8.63 -10.58
C LEU A 253 8.01 8.83 -10.23
N ARG A 254 7.23 9.48 -11.11
CA ARG A 254 5.77 9.63 -10.93
C ARG A 254 5.09 8.27 -10.86
N GLN A 255 5.41 7.36 -11.78
CA GLN A 255 4.84 6.01 -11.78
C GLN A 255 5.14 5.29 -10.46
N ARG A 256 6.37 5.37 -9.95
CA ARG A 256 6.74 4.77 -8.67
C ARG A 256 5.99 5.39 -7.49
N VAL A 257 5.86 6.72 -7.46
CA VAL A 257 5.12 7.45 -6.42
C VAL A 257 3.65 7.01 -6.41
N VAL A 258 3.01 6.92 -7.58
CA VAL A 258 1.62 6.46 -7.69
C VAL A 258 1.48 5.01 -7.21
N GLN A 259 2.39 4.12 -7.61
CA GLN A 259 2.38 2.73 -7.15
C GLN A 259 2.47 2.63 -5.62
N TRP A 260 3.36 3.41 -4.98
CA TRP A 260 3.49 3.40 -3.52
C TRP A 260 2.31 4.03 -2.80
N MET A 261 1.64 5.03 -3.40
CA MET A 261 0.36 5.50 -2.88
C MET A 261 -0.69 4.39 -2.92
N GLU A 262 -0.80 3.66 -4.04
CA GLU A 262 -1.74 2.53 -4.16
C GLU A 262 -1.44 1.41 -3.15
N GLU A 263 -0.16 1.07 -2.96
CA GLU A 263 0.28 0.08 -1.96
C GLU A 263 -0.08 0.53 -0.53
N ALA A 264 0.13 1.81 -0.20
CA ALA A 264 -0.27 2.37 1.09
C ALA A 264 -1.79 2.31 1.31
N GLU A 265 -2.60 2.62 0.28
CA GLU A 265 -4.06 2.50 0.35
C GLU A 265 -4.52 1.04 0.56
N GLN A 266 -3.86 0.07 -0.09
CA GLN A 266 -4.13 -1.35 0.14
C GLN A 266 -3.81 -1.75 1.59
N ILE A 267 -2.68 -1.30 2.13
CA ILE A 267 -2.28 -1.55 3.52
C ILE A 267 -3.28 -0.95 4.50
N LYS A 268 -3.75 0.29 4.26
CA LYS A 268 -4.81 0.91 5.08
C LYS A 268 -6.07 0.07 5.10
N SER A 269 -6.50 -0.47 3.96
CA SER A 269 -7.66 -1.37 3.89
C SER A 269 -7.46 -2.61 4.77
N ILE A 270 -6.35 -3.32 4.62
CA ILE A 270 -6.02 -4.50 5.45
C ILE A 270 -5.98 -4.13 6.94
N ARG A 271 -5.31 -3.03 7.29
CA ARG A 271 -5.19 -2.59 8.68
C ARG A 271 -6.55 -2.24 9.28
N SER A 272 -7.44 -1.62 8.50
CA SER A 272 -8.81 -1.30 8.95
C SER A 272 -9.61 -2.56 9.34
N ALA A 273 -9.46 -3.64 8.55
CA ALA A 273 -10.07 -4.94 8.84
C ALA A 273 -9.45 -5.61 10.08
N GLN A 274 -8.12 -5.53 10.27
CA GLN A 274 -7.44 -6.02 11.47
C GLN A 274 -7.90 -5.28 12.74
N ILE A 275 -8.00 -3.96 12.69
CA ILE A 275 -8.46 -3.15 13.83
C ILE A 275 -9.87 -3.55 14.25
N MET A 276 -10.79 -3.77 13.29
CA MET A 276 -12.13 -4.26 13.62
C MET A 276 -12.07 -5.59 14.38
N GLN A 277 -11.22 -6.52 13.93
CA GLN A 277 -11.07 -7.81 14.59
C GLN A 277 -10.46 -7.69 16.01
N GLU A 278 -9.47 -6.82 16.18
CA GLU A 278 -8.83 -6.55 17.47
C GLU A 278 -9.83 -5.97 18.48
N MET A 279 -10.59 -4.94 18.11
CA MET A 279 -11.57 -4.30 18.99
C MET A 279 -12.58 -5.32 19.55
N GLU A 280 -13.00 -6.28 18.75
CA GLU A 280 -13.96 -7.28 19.20
C GLU A 280 -13.36 -8.38 20.05
N SER A 281 -12.11 -8.77 19.77
CA SER A 281 -11.38 -9.66 20.69
C SER A 281 -11.26 -9.01 22.07
N THR A 282 -11.08 -7.69 22.13
CA THR A 282 -11.03 -6.96 23.40
C THR A 282 -12.40 -6.82 24.07
N GLU A 283 -13.47 -6.58 23.31
CA GLU A 283 -14.85 -6.58 23.84
C GLU A 283 -15.27 -7.95 24.36
N ALA A 284 -14.95 -9.03 23.65
CA ALA A 284 -15.17 -10.40 24.09
C ALA A 284 -14.40 -10.72 25.39
N ASN A 285 -13.20 -10.15 25.56
CA ASN A 285 -12.38 -10.30 26.75
C ASN A 285 -12.79 -9.37 27.91
N HIS A 286 -13.58 -8.31 27.67
CA HIS A 286 -14.00 -7.33 28.68
C HIS A 286 -15.33 -7.67 29.39
N TYR A 287 -15.96 -8.81 29.10
CA TYR A 287 -17.09 -9.32 29.89
C TYR A 287 -16.70 -9.90 31.27
N ALA A 288 -15.47 -9.65 31.75
CA ALA A 288 -15.01 -9.97 33.10
C ALA A 288 -14.83 -8.73 33.99
N CYS A 289 -15.59 -7.66 33.77
CA CYS A 289 -15.72 -6.57 34.75
C CYS A 289 -16.97 -6.80 35.60
N THR A 290 -16.86 -7.65 36.62
CA THR A 290 -17.84 -7.67 37.71
C THR A 290 -17.56 -6.49 38.62
N VAL A 291 -18.55 -5.62 38.80
CA VAL A 291 -18.55 -4.67 39.92
C VAL A 291 -18.58 -5.49 41.21
N GLN A 292 -17.49 -5.46 41.98
CA GLN A 292 -17.46 -5.89 43.37
C GLN A 292 -17.83 -4.72 44.27
#